data_AF-A0A0Q1CI03-F1
#
_entry.id   AF-A0A0Q1CI03-F1
#
_cell.length_a   1.000
_cell.length_b   1.000
_cell.length_c   1.000
_cell.angle_alpha   90.00
_cell.angle_beta   90.00
_cell.angle_gamma   90.00
#
_symmetry.space_group_name_H-M   'P 1'
#
loop_
_entity.id
_entity.type
_entity.pdbx_description
1 polymer ?
#
loop_
_entity_poly.entity_id
_entity_poly.type
_entity_poly.pdbx_seq_one_letter_code
_entity_poly.pdbx_strand_id
1 'polypeptide(L)'
;MLPSEVVRMVPALAAAESELSQPDTVVADLLEILRRQLRMDLAALARVEDGHLVLQVLCGDIAGFGLHAGATVSHPDSLLGQVLTGELPAIVADTLADPSLAGNRDVRDWGIGSYASAPIVDAEGRVYGVLCCAGHRSRPASPEREGRFLRLLAAFLSDTVLDLHEMWARRRRVWQEVSDLIDSGGPRIIYQPIFRLADERIIGVEALSRFPDGRGGAQRWYADATTVGLSTELERLAIGRALAVLPVLPGDLTLAVNASPTTISAGLLDLLPGAAADRLVVEITEHEHIGTDKHLLRAVEQLRSRGVRIAIDDIGTGYAGLEQLLHLRPDIIKLDGVITRGIDTDAARRAIATGLVQVADEIGGSIVAEGIETPAELATAMAAGILYGQGFLLGHPGPPAGAAWLRPDTRPSAVPGDPGGLQAPAGPGAHREPRPNRLDRHGPLSSADARR
;
A
#
# COMPACT_ATOMS: atom_id res chain seq x y z
N MET A 1 48.47 -23.84 -18.65
CA MET A 1 47.24 -24.34 -19.30
C MET A 1 46.18 -24.45 -18.22
N LEU A 2 45.27 -23.47 -18.18
CA LEU A 2 44.07 -23.46 -17.35
C LEU A 2 42.88 -23.84 -18.25
N PRO A 3 41.89 -24.62 -17.79
CA PRO A 3 40.56 -24.58 -18.34
C PRO A 3 39.69 -23.65 -17.49
N SER A 4 39.30 -22.56 -18.13
CA SER A 4 38.23 -21.63 -17.81
C SER A 4 36.86 -22.28 -18.10
N GLU A 5 35.91 -22.22 -17.15
CA GLU A 5 34.48 -22.29 -17.50
C GLU A 5 33.59 -21.51 -16.49
N VAL A 6 33.43 -20.22 -16.84
CA VAL A 6 32.22 -19.38 -16.76
C VAL A 6 31.44 -19.30 -15.44
N VAL A 7 31.82 -18.31 -14.62
CA VAL A 7 30.90 -17.54 -13.77
C VAL A 7 29.87 -16.84 -14.65
N ARG A 8 28.58 -17.16 -14.51
CA ARG A 8 27.50 -16.33 -15.08
C ARG A 8 27.04 -15.31 -14.06
N MET A 9 27.44 -14.06 -14.26
CA MET A 9 26.79 -12.88 -13.70
C MET A 9 25.42 -12.69 -14.40
N VAL A 10 24.34 -12.59 -13.64
CA VAL A 10 23.06 -12.03 -14.11
C VAL A 10 23.02 -10.57 -13.65
N PRO A 11 23.08 -9.57 -14.55
CA PRO A 11 23.10 -8.16 -14.17
C PRO A 11 21.67 -7.60 -14.18
N ALA A 12 21.04 -7.49 -13.00
CA ALA A 12 19.94 -6.54 -12.72
C ALA A 12 19.51 -6.64 -11.24
N LEU A 13 20.37 -6.23 -10.30
CA LEU A 13 19.99 -6.04 -8.89
C LEU A 13 20.87 -5.02 -8.17
N ALA A 14 21.57 -4.17 -8.92
CA ALA A 14 22.54 -3.21 -8.39
C ALA A 14 22.01 -1.77 -8.28
N ALA A 15 20.69 -1.57 -8.23
CA ALA A 15 20.10 -0.22 -8.17
C ALA A 15 19.00 -0.04 -7.12
N ALA A 16 18.97 -0.90 -6.10
CA ALA A 16 18.14 -0.72 -4.89
C ALA A 16 19.01 -0.63 -3.62
N GLU A 17 20.26 -0.20 -3.77
CA GLU A 17 21.08 0.27 -2.66
C GLU A 17 20.74 1.73 -2.35
N SER A 18 19.62 1.98 -1.65
CA SER A 18 19.52 3.18 -0.81
C SER A 18 18.33 3.10 0.13
N GLU A 19 18.62 3.25 1.42
CA GLU A 19 17.68 3.47 2.53
C GLU A 19 16.94 2.26 3.12
N LEU A 20 17.66 1.16 3.33
CA LEU A 20 17.33 0.21 4.40
C LEU A 20 18.47 0.20 5.42
N SER A 21 18.18 0.69 6.62
CA SER A 21 19.09 0.64 7.77
C SER A 21 19.58 -0.79 7.98
N GLN A 22 20.90 -0.96 8.07
CA GLN A 22 21.65 -2.22 8.21
C GLN A 22 21.02 -3.20 9.21
N PRO A 23 20.69 -4.45 8.84
CA PRO A 23 20.65 -5.55 9.78
C PRO A 23 21.93 -6.37 9.61
N ASP A 24 22.94 -6.14 10.44
CA ASP A 24 24.07 -7.08 10.57
C ASP A 24 24.91 -6.83 11.82
N THR A 25 24.84 -5.64 12.45
CA THR A 25 25.60 -5.36 13.69
C THR A 25 25.10 -6.19 14.87
N VAL A 26 23.79 -6.26 15.11
CA VAL A 26 23.25 -6.99 16.28
C VAL A 26 23.52 -8.49 16.20
N VAL A 27 23.33 -9.12 15.03
CA VAL A 27 23.60 -10.56 14.86
C VAL A 27 25.09 -10.83 14.98
N ALA A 28 25.94 -10.04 14.33
CA ALA A 28 27.40 -10.17 14.46
C ALA A 28 27.88 -9.95 15.90
N ASP A 29 27.31 -8.98 16.62
CA ASP A 29 27.62 -8.70 18.03
C ASP A 29 27.22 -9.88 18.93
N LEU A 30 26.05 -10.48 18.70
CA LEU A 30 25.59 -11.66 19.42
C LEU A 30 26.46 -12.88 19.14
N LEU A 31 26.86 -13.10 17.88
CA LEU A 31 27.81 -14.16 17.53
C LEU A 31 29.18 -13.92 18.19
N GLU A 32 29.64 -12.67 18.26
CA GLU A 32 30.90 -12.32 18.93
C GLU A 32 30.82 -12.54 20.45
N ILE A 33 29.68 -12.20 21.08
CA ILE A 33 29.40 -12.53 22.49
C ILE A 33 29.43 -14.05 22.69
N LEU A 34 28.77 -14.80 21.81
CA LEU A 34 28.74 -16.26 21.87
C LEU A 34 30.13 -16.86 21.77
N ARG A 35 30.89 -16.46 20.76
CA ARG A 35 32.26 -16.91 20.49
C ARG A 35 33.18 -16.67 21.68
N ARG A 36 33.14 -15.45 22.25
CA ARG A 36 33.97 -15.09 23.43
C ARG A 36 33.56 -15.87 24.67
N GLN A 37 32.27 -16.03 24.91
CA GLN A 37 31.77 -16.70 26.11
C GLN A 37 32.07 -18.21 26.08
N LEU A 38 31.97 -18.84 24.91
CA LEU A 38 32.31 -20.25 24.71
C LEU A 38 33.81 -20.49 24.45
N ARG A 39 34.60 -19.42 24.31
CA ARG A 39 36.04 -19.48 23.98
C ARG A 39 36.31 -20.28 22.70
N MET A 40 35.52 -20.01 21.67
CA MET A 40 35.62 -20.64 20.37
C MET A 40 36.33 -19.75 19.36
N ASP A 41 36.87 -20.36 18.31
CA ASP A 41 37.61 -19.66 17.27
C ASP A 41 36.66 -19.06 16.22
N LEU A 42 35.52 -19.72 15.98
CA LEU A 42 34.48 -19.33 15.04
C LEU A 42 33.10 -19.39 15.71
N ALA A 43 32.23 -18.44 15.37
CA ALA A 43 30.78 -18.55 15.54
C ALA A 43 30.09 -18.23 14.21
N ALA A 44 29.01 -18.95 13.92
CA ALA A 44 28.27 -18.77 12.69
C ALA A 44 26.76 -19.02 12.88
N LEU A 45 26.00 -18.37 12.01
CA LEU A 45 24.59 -18.59 11.79
C LEU A 45 24.40 -19.19 10.40
N ALA A 46 23.82 -20.37 10.30
CA ALA A 46 23.49 -21.01 9.03
C ALA A 46 21.98 -21.22 8.88
N ARG A 47 21.46 -21.09 7.66
CA ARG A 47 20.04 -21.26 7.33
C ARG A 47 19.83 -22.54 6.54
N VAL A 48 18.74 -23.26 6.80
CA VAL A 48 18.32 -24.40 5.98
C VAL A 48 17.65 -23.90 4.71
N GLU A 49 18.14 -24.32 3.55
CA GLU A 49 17.59 -23.99 2.22
C GLU A 49 17.76 -25.19 1.28
N ASP A 50 16.66 -25.72 0.74
CA ASP A 50 16.64 -26.80 -0.25
C ASP A 50 17.52 -28.03 0.09
N GLY A 51 17.58 -28.43 1.36
CA GLY A 51 18.41 -29.56 1.80
C GLY A 51 19.90 -29.21 1.99
N HIS A 52 20.23 -27.91 2.05
CA HIS A 52 21.56 -27.41 2.35
C HIS A 52 21.53 -26.45 3.54
N LEU A 53 22.67 -26.30 4.21
CA LEU A 53 22.90 -25.25 5.19
C LEU A 53 23.72 -24.13 4.54
N VAL A 54 23.15 -22.92 4.45
CA VAL A 54 23.80 -21.73 3.88
C VAL A 54 24.31 -20.85 5.02
N LEU A 55 25.62 -20.65 5.10
CA LEU A 55 26.26 -19.82 6.12
C LEU A 55 25.93 -18.33 5.86
N GLN A 56 25.17 -17.70 6.74
CA GLN A 56 24.69 -16.31 6.58
C GLN A 56 25.68 -15.31 7.18
N VAL A 57 25.97 -15.48 8.46
CA VAL A 57 26.84 -14.57 9.23
C VAL A 57 27.89 -15.42 9.93
N LEU A 58 29.15 -15.00 9.84
CA LEU A 58 30.28 -15.63 10.52
C LEU A 58 31.10 -14.56 11.25
N CYS A 59 31.65 -14.91 12.41
CA CYS A 59 32.63 -14.09 13.11
C CYS A 59 33.75 -14.93 13.73
N GLY A 60 34.94 -14.34 13.85
CA GLY A 60 36.15 -15.03 14.33
C GLY A 60 37.10 -15.45 13.20
N ASP A 61 37.76 -16.59 13.36
CA ASP A 61 38.79 -17.10 12.44
C ASP A 61 38.20 -17.77 11.18
N ILE A 62 37.47 -17.00 10.37
CA ILE A 62 36.79 -17.54 9.18
C ILE A 62 37.77 -18.21 8.19
N ALA A 63 38.96 -17.61 8.04
CA ALA A 63 39.99 -18.10 7.13
C ALA A 63 40.62 -19.43 7.61
N GLY A 64 40.82 -19.61 8.91
CA GLY A 64 41.33 -20.85 9.50
C GLY A 64 40.42 -22.06 9.26
N PHE A 65 39.11 -21.84 9.15
CA PHE A 65 38.12 -22.87 8.80
C PHE A 65 37.86 -22.98 7.29
N GLY A 66 38.44 -22.11 6.45
CA GLY A 66 38.23 -22.13 5.00
C GLY A 66 36.80 -21.80 4.57
N LEU A 67 36.06 -21.05 5.38
CA LEU A 67 34.65 -20.70 5.16
C LEU A 67 34.48 -19.28 4.62
N HIS A 68 33.29 -18.96 4.14
CA HIS A 68 32.87 -17.60 3.80
C HIS A 68 31.35 -17.47 3.90
N ALA A 69 30.84 -16.25 4.07
CA ALA A 69 29.40 -16.00 4.00
C ALA A 69 28.87 -16.38 2.62
N GLY A 70 27.74 -17.08 2.57
CA GLY A 70 27.15 -17.67 1.38
C GLY A 70 27.63 -19.09 1.05
N ALA A 71 28.64 -19.63 1.75
CA ALA A 71 29.06 -21.01 1.55
C ALA A 71 27.95 -21.99 1.96
N THR A 72 27.82 -23.07 1.18
CA THR A 72 26.80 -24.10 1.39
C THR A 72 27.42 -25.41 1.88
N VAL A 73 26.74 -26.05 2.82
CA VAL A 73 27.13 -27.34 3.41
C VAL A 73 25.99 -28.33 3.20
N SER A 74 26.30 -29.55 2.75
CA SER A 74 25.28 -30.58 2.51
C SER A 74 24.52 -30.94 3.79
N HIS A 75 23.20 -31.06 3.72
CA HIS A 75 22.36 -31.54 4.83
C HIS A 75 21.54 -32.74 4.31
N PRO A 76 21.38 -33.84 5.06
CA PRO A 76 21.70 -34.04 6.48
C PRO A 76 23.12 -34.57 6.76
N ASP A 77 23.90 -34.95 5.75
CA ASP A 77 25.16 -35.70 5.94
C ASP A 77 26.33 -34.90 6.55
N SER A 78 26.18 -33.59 6.76
CA SER A 78 27.19 -32.76 7.44
C SER A 78 27.15 -32.91 8.95
N LEU A 79 28.23 -32.48 9.62
CA LEU A 79 28.29 -32.35 11.08
C LEU A 79 27.07 -31.58 11.62
N LEU A 80 26.77 -30.42 11.03
CA LEU A 80 25.65 -29.60 11.49
C LEU A 80 24.30 -30.24 11.18
N GLY A 81 24.16 -30.93 10.04
CA GLY A 81 22.96 -31.69 9.70
C GLY A 81 22.69 -32.85 10.66
N GLN A 82 23.73 -33.63 10.98
CA GLN A 82 23.66 -34.74 11.94
C GLN A 82 23.35 -34.28 13.36
N VAL A 83 23.81 -33.08 13.76
CA VAL A 83 23.41 -32.49 15.04
C VAL A 83 21.93 -32.07 15.00
N LEU A 84 21.45 -31.51 13.88
CA LEU A 84 20.04 -31.13 13.73
C LEU A 84 19.09 -32.34 13.71
N THR A 85 19.51 -33.47 13.14
CA THR A 85 18.73 -34.73 13.16
C THR A 85 18.82 -35.47 14.50
N GLY A 86 19.70 -35.04 15.41
CA GLY A 86 19.93 -35.66 16.71
C GLY A 86 20.82 -36.90 16.68
N GLU A 87 21.48 -37.17 15.55
CA GLU A 87 22.47 -38.25 15.39
C GLU A 87 23.77 -37.94 16.14
N LEU A 88 24.12 -36.66 16.27
CA LEU A 88 25.29 -36.19 17.00
C LEU A 88 24.91 -35.26 18.17
N PRO A 89 25.70 -35.25 19.25
CA PRO A 89 25.47 -34.37 20.39
C PRO A 89 25.63 -32.89 20.01
N ALA A 90 24.79 -32.03 20.56
CA ALA A 90 24.83 -30.60 20.28
C ALA A 90 26.11 -29.88 20.76
N ILE A 91 26.84 -30.46 21.72
CA ILE A 91 28.04 -29.86 22.31
C ILE A 91 29.09 -30.95 22.51
N VAL A 92 30.27 -30.73 21.94
CA VAL A 92 31.43 -31.61 22.10
C VAL A 92 32.67 -30.81 22.46
N ALA A 93 33.23 -31.15 23.61
CA ALA A 93 34.39 -30.50 24.23
C ALA A 93 35.73 -30.94 23.61
N ASP A 94 35.76 -32.18 23.11
CA ASP A 94 36.91 -32.82 22.49
C ASP A 94 36.41 -33.81 21.44
N THR A 95 36.54 -33.44 20.16
CA THR A 95 36.09 -34.26 19.03
C THR A 95 36.93 -35.51 18.82
N LEU A 96 38.20 -35.50 19.25
CA LEU A 96 39.10 -36.66 19.14
C LEU A 96 38.76 -37.74 20.18
N ALA A 97 38.21 -37.32 21.33
CA ALA A 97 37.78 -38.22 22.39
C ALA A 97 36.38 -38.82 22.17
N ASP A 98 35.62 -38.35 21.18
CA ASP A 98 34.26 -38.79 20.90
C ASP A 98 34.22 -39.79 19.73
N PRO A 99 33.93 -41.09 19.98
CA PRO A 99 33.90 -42.12 18.94
C PRO A 99 32.88 -41.86 17.83
N SER A 100 31.80 -41.11 18.10
CA SER A 100 30.76 -40.81 17.11
C SER A 100 31.26 -39.89 15.99
N LEU A 101 32.36 -39.16 16.25
CA LEU A 101 32.93 -38.16 15.32
C LEU A 101 34.16 -38.64 14.57
N ALA A 102 34.69 -39.84 14.88
CA ALA A 102 35.94 -40.34 14.29
C ALA A 102 35.91 -40.46 12.75
N GLY A 103 34.73 -40.64 12.16
CA GLY A 103 34.52 -40.70 10.71
C GLY A 103 34.01 -39.41 10.08
N ASN A 104 33.67 -38.39 10.86
CA ASN A 104 33.01 -37.19 10.35
C ASN A 104 33.97 -36.37 9.48
N ARG A 105 33.54 -36.08 8.25
CA ARG A 105 34.38 -35.40 7.25
C ARG A 105 34.63 -33.95 7.62
N ASP A 106 33.61 -33.21 8.05
CA ASP A 106 33.71 -31.79 8.36
C ASP A 106 34.62 -31.54 9.57
N VAL A 107 34.57 -32.40 10.58
CA VAL A 107 35.49 -32.34 11.73
C VAL A 107 36.95 -32.41 11.29
N ARG A 108 37.26 -33.26 10.31
CA ARG A 108 38.62 -33.46 9.79
C ARG A 108 39.02 -32.38 8.78
N ASP A 109 38.16 -32.07 7.83
CA ASP A 109 38.43 -31.12 6.74
C ASP A 109 38.58 -29.70 7.27
N TRP A 110 37.83 -29.33 8.33
CA TRP A 110 37.93 -28.02 8.99
C TRP A 110 38.74 -28.03 10.30
N GLY A 111 39.29 -29.19 10.69
CA GLY A 111 40.12 -29.32 11.89
C GLY A 111 39.40 -28.89 13.17
N ILE A 112 38.16 -29.32 13.37
CA ILE A 112 37.34 -28.98 14.55
C ILE A 112 37.79 -29.83 15.74
N GLY A 113 38.37 -29.19 16.76
CA GLY A 113 38.71 -29.81 18.05
C GLY A 113 37.60 -29.76 19.09
N SER A 114 36.68 -28.80 18.98
CA SER A 114 35.46 -28.70 19.79
C SER A 114 34.37 -27.96 19.04
N TYR A 115 33.10 -28.28 19.30
CA TYR A 115 31.97 -27.55 18.74
C TYR A 115 30.79 -27.45 19.70
N ALA A 116 29.92 -26.50 19.41
CA ALA A 116 28.67 -26.29 20.11
C ALA A 116 27.65 -25.72 19.15
N SER A 117 26.43 -26.24 19.14
CA SER A 117 25.37 -25.73 18.28
C SER A 117 23.99 -25.84 18.92
N ALA A 118 23.05 -25.08 18.36
CA ALA A 118 21.64 -25.14 18.70
C ALA A 118 20.79 -24.87 17.46
N PRO A 119 19.66 -25.57 17.29
CA PRO A 119 18.71 -25.25 16.23
C PRO A 119 18.07 -23.89 16.50
N ILE A 120 17.81 -23.17 15.42
CA ILE A 120 16.95 -21.99 15.40
C ILE A 120 15.64 -22.46 14.80
N VAL A 121 14.56 -22.30 15.56
CA VAL A 121 13.22 -22.75 15.19
C VAL A 121 12.30 -21.56 14.97
N ASP A 122 11.34 -21.70 14.06
CA ASP A 122 10.26 -20.73 13.90
C ASP A 122 9.19 -20.86 15.00
N ALA A 123 8.18 -19.98 14.95
CA ALA A 123 7.07 -19.96 15.91
C ALA A 123 6.27 -21.28 15.90
N GLU A 124 6.30 -22.04 14.81
CA GLU A 124 5.67 -23.35 14.66
C GLU A 124 6.58 -24.52 15.08
N GLY A 125 7.81 -24.24 15.51
CA GLY A 125 8.80 -25.24 15.95
C GLY A 125 9.54 -25.95 14.82
N ARG A 126 9.46 -25.46 13.58
CA ARG A 126 10.23 -25.99 12.43
C ARG A 126 11.63 -25.41 12.45
N VAL A 127 12.63 -26.21 12.08
CA VAL A 127 14.03 -25.76 12.01
C VAL A 127 14.20 -24.79 10.85
N TYR A 128 14.48 -23.53 11.17
CA TYR A 128 14.89 -22.51 10.21
C TYR A 128 16.39 -22.57 9.90
N GLY A 129 17.20 -22.87 10.92
CA GLY A 129 18.65 -22.78 10.82
C GLY A 129 19.36 -23.37 12.02
N VAL A 130 20.67 -23.13 12.07
CA VAL A 130 21.55 -23.56 13.16
C VAL A 130 22.47 -22.43 13.58
N LEU A 131 22.52 -22.20 14.88
CA LEU A 131 23.56 -21.41 15.53
C LEU A 131 24.70 -22.36 15.89
N CYS A 132 25.92 -22.09 15.45
CA CYS A 132 27.06 -22.96 15.75
C CYS A 132 28.33 -22.19 16.13
N CYS A 133 29.19 -22.86 16.88
CA CYS A 133 30.54 -22.41 17.20
C CYS A 133 31.50 -23.57 17.10
N ALA A 134 32.71 -23.29 16.63
CA ALA A 134 33.77 -24.27 16.48
C ALA A 134 35.10 -23.70 16.95
N GLY A 135 35.93 -24.57 17.53
CA GLY A 135 37.32 -24.28 17.85
C GLY A 135 38.24 -25.36 17.32
N HIS A 136 39.46 -25.01 16.96
CA HIS A 136 40.49 -25.95 16.50
C HIS A 136 41.05 -26.81 17.64
N ARG A 137 40.84 -26.39 18.89
CA ARG A 137 41.35 -27.06 20.08
C ARG A 137 40.21 -27.66 20.88
N SER A 138 40.51 -28.77 21.56
CA SER A 138 39.66 -29.23 22.65
C SER A 138 39.72 -28.24 23.81
N ARG A 139 38.63 -28.18 24.58
CA ARG A 139 38.50 -27.27 25.71
C ARG A 139 37.64 -27.90 26.80
N PRO A 140 37.80 -27.52 28.07
CA PRO A 140 36.82 -27.87 29.09
C PRO A 140 35.48 -27.22 28.71
N ALA A 141 34.42 -28.02 28.71
CA ALA A 141 33.07 -27.56 28.46
C ALA A 141 32.14 -27.94 29.60
N SER A 142 31.10 -27.12 29.82
CA SER A 142 29.97 -27.48 30.66
C SER A 142 28.74 -27.60 29.77
N PRO A 143 28.40 -28.81 29.27
CA PRO A 143 27.31 -29.00 28.32
C PRO A 143 25.98 -28.42 28.82
N GLU A 144 25.70 -28.48 30.11
CA GLU A 144 24.49 -27.90 30.70
C GLU A 144 24.46 -26.37 30.64
N ARG A 145 25.56 -25.70 31.04
CA ARG A 145 25.64 -24.23 31.09
C ARG A 145 25.71 -23.65 29.68
N GLU A 146 26.54 -24.24 28.85
CA GLU A 146 26.74 -23.82 27.45
C GLU A 146 25.49 -24.10 26.63
N GLY A 147 24.85 -25.25 26.81
CA GLY A 147 23.58 -25.56 26.17
C GLY A 147 22.46 -24.61 26.56
N ARG A 148 22.41 -24.19 27.85
CA ARG A 148 21.46 -23.16 28.27
C ARG A 148 21.72 -21.81 27.59
N PHE A 149 22.97 -21.41 27.49
CA PHE A 149 23.35 -20.15 26.86
C PHE A 149 23.07 -20.14 25.36
N LEU A 150 23.42 -21.22 24.65
CA LEU A 150 23.11 -21.42 23.24
C LEU A 150 21.61 -21.39 22.98
N ARG A 151 20.80 -22.07 23.80
CA ARG A 151 19.34 -22.07 23.65
C ARG A 151 18.73 -20.68 23.86
N LEU A 152 19.24 -19.89 24.81
CA LEU A 152 18.78 -18.51 25.02
C LEU A 152 19.11 -17.61 23.83
N LEU A 153 20.33 -17.71 23.30
CA LEU A 153 20.72 -16.94 22.11
C LEU A 153 19.98 -17.41 20.85
N ALA A 154 19.80 -18.72 20.68
CA ALA A 154 19.01 -19.27 19.58
C ALA A 154 17.56 -18.81 19.64
N ALA A 155 16.94 -18.80 20.83
CA ALA A 155 15.58 -18.28 21.01
C ALA A 155 15.48 -16.77 20.71
N PHE A 156 16.46 -15.97 21.13
CA PHE A 156 16.50 -14.54 20.80
C PHE A 156 16.66 -14.30 19.29
N LEU A 157 17.52 -15.08 18.64
CA LEU A 157 17.73 -15.03 17.19
C LEU A 157 16.50 -15.53 16.43
N SER A 158 15.79 -16.54 16.95
CA SER A 158 14.49 -16.97 16.43
C SER A 158 13.53 -15.77 16.37
N ASP A 159 13.31 -15.05 17.46
CA ASP A 159 12.36 -13.94 17.47
C ASP A 159 12.84 -12.74 16.62
N THR A 160 14.14 -12.43 16.61
CA THR A 160 14.63 -11.19 15.98
C THR A 160 14.98 -11.37 14.49
N VAL A 161 15.59 -12.49 14.11
CA VAL A 161 16.10 -12.71 12.74
C VAL A 161 15.02 -13.30 11.82
N LEU A 162 14.11 -14.13 12.35
CA LEU A 162 13.03 -14.70 11.57
C LEU A 162 12.00 -13.65 11.19
N ASP A 163 11.59 -12.81 12.13
CA ASP A 163 10.65 -11.72 11.88
C ASP A 163 11.18 -10.76 10.81
N LEU A 164 12.47 -10.41 10.85
CA LEU A 164 13.10 -9.56 9.84
C LEU A 164 13.14 -10.24 8.47
N HIS A 165 13.52 -11.52 8.41
CA HIS A 165 13.60 -12.24 7.14
C HIS A 165 12.22 -12.49 6.52
N GLU A 166 11.23 -12.89 7.31
CA GLU A 166 9.85 -13.07 6.87
C GLU A 166 9.24 -11.74 6.43
N MET A 167 9.48 -10.66 7.19
CA MET A 167 9.06 -9.31 6.80
C MET A 167 9.70 -8.91 5.47
N TRP A 168 10.98 -9.19 5.26
CA TRP A 168 11.69 -8.86 4.02
C TRP A 168 11.24 -9.71 2.84
N ALA A 169 11.04 -11.02 3.05
CA ALA A 169 10.50 -11.93 2.04
C ALA A 169 9.08 -11.52 1.66
N ARG A 170 8.25 -11.15 2.63
CA ARG A 170 6.90 -10.61 2.41
C ARG A 170 6.95 -9.30 1.63
N ARG A 171 7.79 -8.35 2.05
CA ARG A 171 7.96 -7.06 1.36
C ARG A 171 8.44 -7.25 -0.09
N ARG A 172 9.42 -8.14 -0.31
CA ARG A 172 9.92 -8.47 -1.65
C ARG A 172 8.84 -9.09 -2.53
N ARG A 173 8.05 -10.02 -1.99
CA ARG A 173 6.93 -10.63 -2.70
C ARG A 173 5.89 -9.58 -3.11
N VAL A 174 5.48 -8.72 -2.17
CA VAL A 174 4.54 -7.63 -2.45
C VAL A 174 5.11 -6.67 -3.52
N TRP A 175 6.40 -6.32 -3.41
CA TRP A 175 7.06 -5.46 -4.39
C TRP A 175 7.07 -6.09 -5.78
N GLN A 176 7.44 -7.38 -5.89
CA GLN A 176 7.45 -8.10 -7.18
C GLN A 176 6.06 -8.11 -7.81
N GLU A 177 5.02 -8.41 -7.04
CA GLU A 177 3.66 -8.49 -7.55
C GLU A 177 3.10 -7.15 -8.01
N VAL A 178 3.41 -6.06 -7.30
CA VAL A 178 3.05 -4.69 -7.71
C VAL A 178 3.87 -4.25 -8.93
N SER A 179 5.16 -4.57 -8.97
CA SER A 179 6.02 -4.31 -10.14
C SER A 179 5.50 -5.03 -11.38
N ASP A 180 5.22 -6.34 -11.28
CA ASP A 180 4.68 -7.14 -12.38
C ASP A 180 3.34 -6.58 -12.91
N LEU A 181 2.50 -6.05 -12.01
CA LEU A 181 1.27 -5.37 -12.40
C LEU A 181 1.56 -4.07 -13.18
N ILE A 182 2.50 -3.25 -12.71
CA ILE A 182 2.91 -2.01 -13.39
C ILE A 182 3.51 -2.35 -14.77
N ASP A 183 4.40 -3.34 -14.83
CA ASP A 183 5.09 -3.79 -16.05
C ASP A 183 4.11 -4.40 -17.07
N SER A 184 3.04 -5.05 -16.61
CA SER A 184 1.92 -5.52 -17.45
C SER A 184 0.93 -4.41 -17.84
N GLY A 185 1.24 -3.16 -17.48
CA GLY A 185 0.55 -1.95 -17.89
C GLY A 185 -0.49 -1.45 -16.89
N GLY A 186 -0.62 -2.03 -15.71
CA GLY A 186 -1.45 -1.52 -14.61
C GLY A 186 -2.90 -2.02 -14.63
N PRO A 187 -3.76 -1.46 -13.76
CA PRO A 187 -5.12 -1.94 -13.57
C PRO A 187 -5.99 -1.72 -14.82
N ARG A 188 -7.07 -2.50 -14.93
CA ARG A 188 -8.14 -2.18 -15.87
C ARG A 188 -8.98 -1.06 -15.28
N ILE A 189 -9.44 -0.13 -16.11
CA ILE A 189 -10.33 0.95 -15.67
C ILE A 189 -11.74 0.63 -16.12
N ILE A 190 -12.67 0.67 -15.18
CA ILE A 190 -14.10 0.73 -15.45
C ILE A 190 -14.63 2.06 -14.92
N TYR A 191 -15.85 2.41 -15.29
CA TYR A 191 -16.38 3.73 -15.01
C TYR A 191 -17.74 3.60 -14.33
N GLN A 192 -18.05 4.48 -13.39
CA GLN A 192 -19.36 4.55 -12.75
C GLN A 192 -20.03 5.89 -13.10
N PRO A 193 -21.32 5.91 -13.48
CA PRO A 193 -21.99 7.16 -13.84
C PRO A 193 -22.35 7.99 -12.61
N ILE A 194 -22.14 9.30 -12.73
CA ILE A 194 -22.58 10.30 -11.77
C ILE A 194 -23.80 11.01 -12.36
N PHE A 195 -24.89 11.05 -11.61
CA PHE A 195 -26.17 11.60 -12.03
C PHE A 195 -26.47 12.94 -11.36
N ARG A 196 -27.15 13.82 -12.08
CA ARG A 196 -27.97 14.88 -11.50
C ARG A 196 -29.30 14.26 -11.06
N LEU A 197 -29.61 14.35 -9.78
CA LEU A 197 -30.70 13.60 -9.19
C LEU A 197 -32.08 14.12 -9.60
N ALA A 198 -32.19 15.42 -9.89
CA ALA A 198 -33.46 16.07 -10.22
C ALA A 198 -34.10 15.57 -11.53
N ASP A 199 -33.29 15.19 -12.52
CA ASP A 199 -33.74 14.79 -13.86
C ASP A 199 -33.09 13.49 -14.35
N GLU A 200 -32.39 12.77 -13.47
CA GLU A 200 -31.68 11.52 -13.75
C GLU A 200 -30.75 11.61 -14.97
N ARG A 201 -30.17 12.79 -15.22
CA ARG A 201 -29.19 12.97 -16.29
C ARG A 201 -27.77 12.67 -15.80
N ILE A 202 -27.04 11.88 -16.58
CA ILE A 202 -25.60 11.67 -16.36
C ILE A 202 -24.85 12.98 -16.61
N ILE A 203 -24.01 13.39 -15.65
CA ILE A 203 -23.18 14.61 -15.71
C ILE A 203 -21.68 14.31 -15.73
N GLY A 204 -21.30 13.06 -15.45
CA GLY A 204 -19.93 12.62 -15.48
C GLY A 204 -19.80 11.14 -15.17
N VAL A 205 -18.56 10.69 -15.13
CA VAL A 205 -18.20 9.32 -14.77
C VAL A 205 -16.99 9.33 -13.86
N GLU A 206 -16.98 8.46 -12.87
CA GLU A 206 -15.81 8.19 -12.04
C GLU A 206 -15.03 6.99 -12.59
N ALA A 207 -13.71 7.13 -12.73
CA ALA A 207 -12.82 6.04 -13.11
C ALA A 207 -12.43 5.19 -11.91
N LEU A 208 -12.76 3.90 -11.98
CA LEU A 208 -12.52 2.92 -10.93
C LEU A 208 -11.57 1.82 -11.39
N SER A 209 -10.48 1.66 -10.65
CA SER A 209 -9.48 0.61 -10.91
C SER A 209 -10.04 -0.78 -10.60
N ARG A 210 -9.74 -1.74 -11.48
CA ARG A 210 -10.00 -3.17 -11.33
C ARG A 210 -8.71 -3.94 -11.51
N PHE A 211 -8.37 -4.67 -10.45
CA PHE A 211 -7.14 -5.44 -10.33
C PHE A 211 -7.42 -6.94 -10.51
N PRO A 212 -6.39 -7.77 -10.65
CA PRO A 212 -6.55 -9.22 -10.57
C PRO A 212 -7.22 -9.66 -9.26
N ASP A 213 -8.07 -10.68 -9.36
CA ASP A 213 -8.81 -11.24 -8.22
C ASP A 213 -7.88 -11.87 -7.16
N GLY A 214 -8.39 -12.05 -5.93
CA GLY A 214 -7.71 -12.83 -4.89
C GLY A 214 -6.99 -12.04 -3.79
N ARG A 215 -7.02 -10.69 -3.82
CA ARG A 215 -6.31 -9.84 -2.84
C ARG A 215 -7.18 -8.94 -1.96
N GLY A 216 -8.49 -9.10 -1.97
CA GLY A 216 -9.38 -8.18 -1.21
C GLY A 216 -9.64 -6.84 -1.92
N GLY A 217 -9.43 -6.78 -3.24
CA GLY A 217 -9.87 -5.67 -4.08
C GLY A 217 -8.84 -4.56 -4.27
N ALA A 218 -9.30 -3.45 -4.86
CA ALA A 218 -8.45 -2.32 -5.27
C ALA A 218 -7.73 -1.65 -4.09
N GLN A 219 -8.43 -1.44 -2.97
CA GLN A 219 -7.87 -0.80 -1.78
C GLN A 219 -6.62 -1.53 -1.27
N ARG A 220 -6.62 -2.87 -1.30
CA ARG A 220 -5.47 -3.66 -0.87
C ARG A 220 -4.27 -3.49 -1.82
N TRP A 221 -4.50 -3.43 -3.13
CA TRP A 221 -3.43 -3.21 -4.09
C TRP A 221 -2.76 -1.84 -3.93
N TYR A 222 -3.55 -0.78 -3.71
CA TYR A 222 -3.01 0.54 -3.42
C TYR A 222 -2.26 0.56 -2.08
N ALA A 223 -2.81 -0.05 -1.03
CA ALA A 223 -2.13 -0.17 0.25
C ALA A 223 -0.79 -0.92 0.13
N ASP A 224 -0.79 -2.07 -0.56
CA ASP A 224 0.42 -2.85 -0.83
C ASP A 224 1.46 -2.02 -1.60
N ALA A 225 1.05 -1.29 -2.64
CA ALA A 225 1.92 -0.38 -3.40
C ALA A 225 2.52 0.73 -2.52
N THR A 226 1.74 1.32 -1.63
CA THR A 226 2.23 2.29 -0.63
C THR A 226 3.28 1.66 0.28
N THR A 227 3.04 0.44 0.79
CA THR A 227 4.02 -0.21 1.67
C THR A 227 5.36 -0.42 1.00
N VAL A 228 5.39 -0.67 -0.32
CA VAL A 228 6.62 -0.96 -1.08
C VAL A 228 7.16 0.23 -1.88
N GLY A 229 6.58 1.43 -1.74
CA GLY A 229 7.07 2.65 -2.39
C GLY A 229 6.73 2.76 -3.88
N LEU A 230 5.70 2.06 -4.35
CA LEU A 230 5.25 2.05 -5.75
C LEU A 230 3.88 2.72 -5.96
N SER A 231 3.36 3.44 -4.95
CA SER A 231 2.02 4.06 -4.99
C SER A 231 1.88 5.06 -6.14
N THR A 232 2.79 6.03 -6.25
CA THR A 232 2.74 7.07 -7.29
C THR A 232 2.80 6.47 -8.69
N GLU A 233 3.66 5.49 -8.93
CA GLU A 233 3.80 4.90 -10.26
C GLU A 233 2.53 4.13 -10.67
N LEU A 234 1.95 3.37 -9.72
CA LEU A 234 0.69 2.67 -9.94
C LEU A 234 -0.48 3.64 -10.20
N GLU A 235 -0.59 4.71 -9.41
CA GLU A 235 -1.64 5.73 -9.56
C GLU A 235 -1.51 6.48 -10.88
N ARG A 236 -0.31 6.91 -11.26
CA ARG A 236 -0.06 7.59 -12.54
C ARG A 236 -0.47 6.72 -13.73
N LEU A 237 -0.19 5.42 -13.66
CA LEU A 237 -0.59 4.47 -14.69
C LEU A 237 -2.10 4.25 -14.74
N ALA A 238 -2.76 4.15 -13.58
CA ALA A 238 -4.22 4.07 -13.49
C ALA A 238 -4.90 5.33 -14.06
N ILE A 239 -4.41 6.51 -13.69
CA ILE A 239 -4.90 7.80 -14.22
C ILE A 239 -4.67 7.88 -15.72
N GLY A 240 -3.46 7.55 -16.22
CA GLY A 240 -3.17 7.53 -17.65
C GLY A 240 -4.14 6.64 -18.43
N ARG A 241 -4.50 5.47 -17.88
CA ARG A 241 -5.52 4.59 -18.47
C ARG A 241 -6.94 5.16 -18.39
N ALA A 242 -7.28 5.84 -17.31
CA ALA A 242 -8.58 6.50 -17.17
C ALA A 242 -8.77 7.61 -18.22
N LEU A 243 -7.73 8.40 -18.47
CA LEU A 243 -7.76 9.49 -19.45
C LEU A 243 -7.99 9.00 -20.90
N ALA A 244 -7.75 7.72 -21.19
CA ALA A 244 -7.95 7.14 -22.52
C ALA A 244 -9.43 7.18 -22.98
N VAL A 245 -10.39 7.38 -22.07
CA VAL A 245 -11.81 7.52 -22.44
C VAL A 245 -12.17 8.91 -22.96
N LEU A 246 -11.38 9.94 -22.68
CA LEU A 246 -11.71 11.34 -23.01
C LEU A 246 -12.08 11.59 -24.48
N PRO A 247 -11.42 10.96 -25.49
CA PRO A 247 -11.78 11.16 -26.89
C PRO A 247 -13.17 10.62 -27.28
N VAL A 248 -13.69 9.65 -26.54
CA VAL A 248 -15.01 9.03 -26.79
C VAL A 248 -16.07 9.43 -25.78
N LEU A 249 -15.67 10.08 -24.68
CA LEU A 249 -16.57 10.62 -23.68
C LEU A 249 -17.30 11.85 -24.28
N PRO A 250 -18.64 11.93 -24.22
CA PRO A 250 -19.39 13.11 -24.68
C PRO A 250 -18.87 14.41 -24.04
N GLY A 251 -18.80 15.48 -24.84
CA GLY A 251 -18.10 16.71 -24.48
C GLY A 251 -18.66 17.46 -23.27
N ASP A 252 -19.93 17.23 -22.93
CA ASP A 252 -20.61 17.79 -21.77
C ASP A 252 -20.46 16.95 -20.50
N LEU A 253 -19.88 15.75 -20.60
CA LEU A 253 -19.61 14.89 -19.46
C LEU A 253 -18.18 15.08 -18.95
N THR A 254 -18.07 14.92 -17.63
CA THR A 254 -16.80 15.05 -16.90
C THR A 254 -16.25 13.69 -16.50
N LEU A 255 -14.94 13.61 -16.34
CA LEU A 255 -14.23 12.40 -15.92
C LEU A 255 -13.57 12.66 -14.57
N ALA A 256 -13.96 11.90 -13.56
CA ALA A 256 -13.33 11.93 -12.26
C ALA A 256 -12.26 10.85 -12.12
N VAL A 257 -11.11 11.21 -11.57
CA VAL A 257 -9.98 10.32 -11.32
C VAL A 257 -9.47 10.50 -9.89
N ASN A 258 -9.23 9.38 -9.22
CA ASN A 258 -8.66 9.34 -7.88
C ASN A 258 -7.15 9.59 -7.93
N ALA A 259 -6.64 10.46 -7.05
CA ALA A 259 -5.22 10.73 -6.90
C ALA A 259 -4.86 11.04 -5.44
N SER A 260 -3.80 10.40 -4.92
CA SER A 260 -3.25 10.74 -3.61
C SER A 260 -2.57 12.12 -3.62
N PRO A 261 -2.48 12.81 -2.46
CA PRO A 261 -1.68 14.02 -2.31
C PRO A 261 -0.23 13.88 -2.80
N THR A 262 0.39 12.72 -2.53
CA THR A 262 1.73 12.38 -3.01
C THR A 262 1.79 12.39 -4.54
N THR A 263 0.85 11.74 -5.24
CA THR A 263 0.80 11.72 -6.71
C THR A 263 0.52 13.09 -7.31
N ILE A 264 -0.34 13.90 -6.69
CA ILE A 264 -0.62 15.27 -7.12
C ILE A 264 0.67 16.11 -7.06
N SER A 265 1.37 16.04 -5.93
CA SER A 265 2.61 16.78 -5.69
C SER A 265 3.78 16.30 -6.56
N ALA A 266 3.76 15.03 -6.99
CA ALA A 266 4.75 14.43 -7.88
C ALA A 266 4.58 14.81 -9.38
N GLY A 267 3.68 15.75 -9.70
CA GLY A 267 3.54 16.28 -11.06
C GLY A 267 2.40 15.65 -11.87
N LEU A 268 1.26 15.37 -11.24
CA LEU A 268 0.05 14.90 -11.94
C LEU A 268 -0.33 15.79 -13.14
N LEU A 269 -0.08 17.10 -13.03
CA LEU A 269 -0.33 18.08 -14.07
C LEU A 269 0.29 17.71 -15.43
N ASP A 270 1.44 17.04 -15.43
CA ASP A 270 2.17 16.65 -16.64
C ASP A 270 1.51 15.48 -17.39
N LEU A 271 0.66 14.71 -16.70
CA LEU A 271 -0.13 13.64 -17.31
C LEU A 271 -1.41 14.13 -17.97
N LEU A 272 -1.93 15.29 -17.55
CA LEU A 272 -3.26 15.73 -17.95
C LEU A 272 -3.24 16.37 -19.35
N PRO A 273 -4.15 15.98 -20.26
CA PRO A 273 -4.25 16.58 -21.58
C PRO A 273 -4.71 18.04 -21.47
N GLY A 274 -3.94 18.97 -22.03
CA GLY A 274 -4.25 20.40 -21.96
C GLY A 274 -5.59 20.80 -22.58
N ALA A 275 -6.07 20.07 -23.60
CA ALA A 275 -7.29 20.41 -24.34
C ALA A 275 -8.61 19.94 -23.68
N ALA A 276 -8.55 19.16 -22.59
CA ALA A 276 -9.74 18.62 -21.91
C ALA A 276 -9.65 18.73 -20.38
N ALA A 277 -8.76 19.58 -19.88
CA ALA A 277 -8.52 19.72 -18.45
C ALA A 277 -9.75 20.27 -17.70
N ASP A 278 -10.56 21.10 -18.35
CA ASP A 278 -11.85 21.61 -17.85
C ASP A 278 -12.92 20.52 -17.63
N ARG A 279 -12.75 19.36 -18.27
CA ARG A 279 -13.62 18.20 -18.13
C ARG A 279 -13.17 17.23 -17.04
N LEU A 280 -12.03 17.50 -16.39
CA LEU A 280 -11.47 16.62 -15.37
C LEU A 280 -11.88 17.04 -13.96
N VAL A 281 -12.17 16.03 -13.14
CA VAL A 281 -12.28 16.14 -11.70
C VAL A 281 -11.18 15.28 -11.09
N VAL A 282 -10.33 15.87 -10.24
CA VAL A 282 -9.35 15.12 -9.46
C VAL A 282 -9.90 14.94 -8.05
N GLU A 283 -10.11 13.70 -7.67
CA GLU A 283 -10.62 13.30 -6.36
C GLU A 283 -9.43 13.01 -5.45
N ILE A 284 -9.30 13.83 -4.40
CA ILE A 284 -8.24 13.70 -3.41
C ILE A 284 -8.76 12.81 -2.29
N THR A 285 -8.11 11.66 -2.10
CA THR A 285 -8.50 10.70 -1.07
C THR A 285 -8.04 11.14 0.32
N GLU A 286 -8.85 10.87 1.34
CA GLU A 286 -8.71 11.44 2.69
C GLU A 286 -7.51 10.91 3.52
N HIS A 287 -6.91 9.78 3.12
CA HIS A 287 -6.04 8.97 3.97
C HIS A 287 -4.66 9.58 4.28
N GLU A 288 -4.27 10.65 3.60
CA GLU A 288 -3.05 11.41 3.90
C GLU A 288 -3.42 12.74 4.56
N HIS A 289 -2.86 13.01 5.74
CA HIS A 289 -3.09 14.27 6.45
C HIS A 289 -2.53 15.44 5.63
N ILE A 290 -3.41 16.13 4.91
CA ILE A 290 -3.06 17.23 4.01
C ILE A 290 -2.45 18.42 4.76
N GLY A 291 -2.88 18.65 6.01
CA GLY A 291 -2.40 19.72 6.87
C GLY A 291 -2.20 21.05 6.13
N THR A 292 -1.04 21.69 6.34
CA THR A 292 -0.62 22.90 5.62
C THR A 292 0.45 22.60 4.57
N ASP A 293 0.37 21.45 3.89
CA ASP A 293 1.32 21.10 2.85
C ASP A 293 1.26 22.09 1.68
N LYS A 294 2.24 23.00 1.66
CA LYS A 294 2.37 24.05 0.64
C LYS A 294 2.64 23.47 -0.75
N HIS A 295 3.26 22.29 -0.84
CA HIS A 295 3.52 21.65 -2.13
C HIS A 295 2.22 21.14 -2.74
N LEU A 296 1.40 20.45 -1.95
CA LEU A 296 0.08 20.00 -2.40
C LEU A 296 -0.80 21.18 -2.80
N LEU A 297 -0.95 22.18 -1.94
CA LEU A 297 -1.80 23.34 -2.22
C LEU A 297 -1.38 24.07 -3.51
N ARG A 298 -0.07 24.17 -3.76
CA ARG A 298 0.45 24.74 -5.01
C ARG A 298 0.14 23.86 -6.22
N ALA A 299 0.30 22.55 -6.11
CA ALA A 299 -0.02 21.62 -7.18
C ALA A 299 -1.52 21.63 -7.51
N VAL A 300 -2.38 21.70 -6.49
CA VAL A 300 -3.84 21.85 -6.64
C VAL A 300 -4.18 23.16 -7.37
N GLU A 301 -3.55 24.28 -7.01
CA GLU A 301 -3.77 25.55 -7.71
C GLU A 301 -3.30 25.49 -9.17
N GLN A 302 -2.21 24.78 -9.46
CA GLN A 302 -1.77 24.56 -10.84
C GLN A 302 -2.77 23.73 -11.64
N LEU A 303 -3.38 22.70 -11.05
CA LEU A 303 -4.46 21.93 -11.67
C LEU A 303 -5.67 22.83 -11.98
N ARG A 304 -6.11 23.64 -11.01
CA ARG A 304 -7.20 24.62 -11.18
C ARG A 304 -6.92 25.63 -12.28
N SER A 305 -5.68 26.11 -12.40
CA SER A 305 -5.28 27.04 -13.46
C SER A 305 -5.46 26.49 -14.89
N ARG A 306 -5.57 25.16 -15.04
CA ARG A 306 -5.90 24.49 -16.31
C ARG A 306 -7.40 24.16 -16.46
N GLY A 307 -8.23 24.51 -15.48
CA GLY A 307 -9.66 24.22 -15.46
C GLY A 307 -10.05 22.93 -14.75
N VAL A 308 -9.09 22.18 -14.19
CA VAL A 308 -9.39 20.95 -13.44
C VAL A 308 -10.16 21.30 -12.17
N ARG A 309 -11.25 20.58 -11.93
CA ARG A 309 -12.03 20.68 -10.68
C ARG A 309 -11.48 19.73 -9.63
N ILE A 310 -11.58 20.10 -8.38
CA ILE A 310 -11.04 19.34 -7.25
C ILE A 310 -12.21 18.80 -6.42
N ALA A 311 -12.20 17.50 -6.18
CA ALA A 311 -13.10 16.85 -5.25
C ALA A 311 -12.36 16.34 -4.03
N ILE A 312 -13.04 16.27 -2.89
CA ILE A 312 -12.59 15.46 -1.75
C ILE A 312 -13.47 14.23 -1.68
N ASP A 313 -12.83 13.06 -1.62
CA ASP A 313 -13.49 11.77 -1.55
C ASP A 313 -13.74 11.33 -0.10
N ASP A 314 -14.70 10.42 0.09
CA ASP A 314 -15.01 9.76 1.36
C ASP A 314 -15.28 10.69 2.59
N ILE A 315 -15.91 11.86 2.41
CA ILE A 315 -16.27 12.69 3.57
C ILE A 315 -17.31 11.96 4.44
N GLY A 316 -16.88 11.52 5.63
CA GLY A 316 -17.73 10.86 6.63
C GLY A 316 -17.03 9.82 7.50
N THR A 317 -15.80 9.40 7.16
CA THR A 317 -15.08 8.29 7.79
C THR A 317 -14.00 8.70 8.81
N GLY A 318 -13.85 10.00 9.14
CA GLY A 318 -12.91 10.45 10.18
C GLY A 318 -12.88 11.96 10.46
N TYR A 319 -11.94 12.39 11.31
CA TYR A 319 -11.72 13.80 11.67
C TYR A 319 -11.03 14.63 10.57
N ALA A 320 -10.36 14.00 9.61
CA ALA A 320 -9.52 14.69 8.61
C ALA A 320 -10.33 15.48 7.57
N GLY A 321 -11.56 15.04 7.24
CA GLY A 321 -12.34 15.63 6.15
C GLY A 321 -12.67 17.12 6.30
N LEU A 322 -13.00 17.58 7.52
CA LEU A 322 -13.36 18.99 7.75
C LEU A 322 -12.16 19.94 7.59
N GLU A 323 -10.97 19.52 8.01
CA GLU A 323 -9.76 20.32 7.85
C GLU A 323 -9.40 20.46 6.37
N GLN A 324 -9.60 19.40 5.58
CA GLN A 324 -9.36 19.42 4.14
C GLN A 324 -10.32 20.38 3.43
N LEU A 325 -11.59 20.45 3.84
CA LEU A 325 -12.56 21.43 3.30
C LEU A 325 -12.08 22.87 3.48
N LEU A 326 -11.49 23.20 4.64
CA LEU A 326 -11.00 24.55 4.93
C LEU A 326 -9.81 24.94 4.05
N HIS A 327 -8.86 24.02 3.85
CA HIS A 327 -7.62 24.29 3.14
C HIS A 327 -7.76 24.18 1.61
N LEU A 328 -8.44 23.13 1.13
CA LEU A 328 -8.58 22.88 -0.30
C LEU A 328 -9.72 23.67 -0.94
N ARG A 329 -10.81 23.92 -0.19
CA ARG A 329 -12.05 24.53 -0.69
C ARG A 329 -12.50 23.86 -1.99
N PRO A 330 -12.87 22.56 -1.95
CA PRO A 330 -13.10 21.79 -3.17
C PRO A 330 -14.34 22.25 -3.93
N ASP A 331 -14.35 22.00 -5.23
CA ASP A 331 -15.50 22.21 -6.11
C ASP A 331 -16.60 21.15 -5.86
N ILE A 332 -16.19 19.96 -5.40
CA ILE A 332 -17.05 18.81 -5.17
C ILE A 332 -16.71 18.15 -3.84
N ILE A 333 -17.73 17.78 -3.07
CA ILE A 333 -17.62 16.98 -1.86
C ILE A 333 -18.34 15.66 -2.13
N LYS A 334 -17.62 14.54 -2.04
CA LYS A 334 -18.22 13.20 -2.18
C LYS A 334 -18.59 12.68 -0.79
N LEU A 335 -19.88 12.39 -0.61
CA LEU A 335 -20.46 11.96 0.65
C LEU A 335 -20.44 10.43 0.70
N ASP A 336 -19.60 9.87 1.58
CA ASP A 336 -19.39 8.43 1.67
C ASP A 336 -20.68 7.65 1.96
N GLY A 337 -20.68 6.37 1.55
CA GLY A 337 -21.76 5.43 1.80
C GLY A 337 -22.09 5.23 3.28
N VAL A 338 -21.17 5.49 4.22
CA VAL A 338 -21.43 5.48 5.67
C VAL A 338 -22.48 6.51 6.08
N ILE A 339 -22.57 7.65 5.38
CA ILE A 339 -23.59 8.67 5.61
C ILE A 339 -24.80 8.43 4.71
N THR A 340 -24.58 8.09 3.44
CA THR A 340 -25.66 7.97 2.45
C THR A 340 -26.54 6.74 2.67
N ARG A 341 -25.96 5.57 2.96
CA ARG A 341 -26.75 4.33 3.15
C ARG A 341 -27.65 4.47 4.38
N GLY A 342 -28.93 4.13 4.26
CA GLY A 342 -29.91 4.24 5.34
C GLY A 342 -30.20 5.66 5.83
N ILE A 343 -29.85 6.70 5.06
CA ILE A 343 -30.13 8.10 5.40
C ILE A 343 -31.64 8.38 5.58
N ASP A 344 -32.51 7.61 4.95
CA ASP A 344 -33.96 7.68 5.07
C ASP A 344 -34.47 7.26 6.46
N THR A 345 -33.73 6.42 7.18
CA THR A 345 -34.12 5.92 8.52
C THR A 345 -33.36 6.57 9.67
N ASP A 346 -32.18 7.17 9.42
CA ASP A 346 -31.32 7.74 10.45
C ASP A 346 -31.35 9.29 10.45
N ALA A 347 -31.78 9.88 11.56
CA ALA A 347 -31.86 11.33 11.70
C ALA A 347 -30.48 12.02 11.79
N ALA A 348 -29.47 11.35 12.35
CA ALA A 348 -28.12 11.89 12.45
C ALA A 348 -27.47 11.94 11.06
N ARG A 349 -27.61 10.88 10.25
CA ARG A 349 -27.14 10.87 8.85
C ARG A 349 -27.77 12.01 8.04
N ARG A 350 -29.09 12.22 8.16
CA ARG A 350 -29.78 13.36 7.51
C ARG A 350 -29.24 14.71 7.95
N ALA A 351 -29.05 14.89 9.26
CA ALA A 351 -28.57 16.15 9.82
C ALA A 351 -27.14 16.46 9.33
N ILE A 352 -26.25 15.46 9.33
CA ILE A 352 -24.88 15.59 8.82
C ILE A 352 -24.89 15.94 7.33
N ALA A 353 -25.65 15.20 6.51
CA ALA A 353 -25.76 15.46 5.08
C ALA A 353 -26.27 16.90 4.80
N THR A 354 -27.33 17.32 5.50
CA THR A 354 -27.89 18.68 5.36
C THR A 354 -26.87 19.75 5.77
N GLY A 355 -26.13 19.53 6.85
CA GLY A 355 -25.08 20.45 7.29
C GLY A 355 -23.94 20.55 6.28
N LEU A 356 -23.52 19.42 5.69
CA LEU A 356 -22.51 19.42 4.64
C LEU A 356 -22.99 20.14 3.38
N VAL A 357 -24.27 20.01 2.99
CA VAL A 357 -24.83 20.78 1.86
C VAL A 357 -24.66 22.29 2.10
N GLN A 358 -24.97 22.76 3.31
CA GLN A 358 -24.78 24.18 3.67
C GLN A 358 -23.31 24.61 3.59
N VAL A 359 -22.39 23.75 4.04
CA VAL A 359 -20.95 24.03 3.95
C VAL A 359 -20.50 24.08 2.49
N ALA A 360 -20.95 23.14 1.65
CA ALA A 360 -20.65 23.10 0.23
C ALA A 360 -21.11 24.39 -0.46
N ASP A 361 -22.35 24.81 -0.21
CA ASP A 361 -22.91 26.05 -0.77
C ASP A 361 -22.09 27.29 -0.38
N GLU A 362 -21.67 27.40 0.88
CA GLU A 362 -20.89 28.56 1.38
C GLU A 362 -19.49 28.63 0.77
N ILE A 363 -18.86 27.48 0.49
CA ILE A 363 -17.54 27.45 -0.19
C ILE A 363 -17.64 27.47 -1.71
N GLY A 364 -18.86 27.51 -2.28
CA GLY A 364 -19.12 27.50 -3.72
C GLY A 364 -18.92 26.13 -4.38
N GLY A 365 -18.93 25.05 -3.60
CA GLY A 365 -18.83 23.67 -4.06
C GLY A 365 -20.20 23.01 -4.21
N SER A 366 -20.19 21.70 -4.47
CA SER A 366 -21.39 20.88 -4.61
C SER A 366 -21.22 19.51 -3.97
N ILE A 367 -22.31 18.80 -3.68
CA ILE A 367 -22.27 17.46 -3.10
C ILE A 367 -22.65 16.38 -4.11
N VAL A 368 -21.86 15.30 -4.12
CA VAL A 368 -22.19 14.02 -4.76
C VAL A 368 -22.43 12.99 -3.66
N ALA A 369 -23.65 12.44 -3.55
CA ALA A 369 -23.93 11.33 -2.64
C ALA A 369 -23.52 9.99 -3.23
N GLU A 370 -22.70 9.22 -2.50
CA GLU A 370 -22.22 7.92 -2.93
C GLU A 370 -22.98 6.76 -2.31
N GLY A 371 -23.07 5.64 -3.03
CA GLY A 371 -23.66 4.42 -2.49
C GLY A 371 -25.18 4.47 -2.33
N ILE A 372 -25.87 5.23 -3.19
CA ILE A 372 -27.34 5.20 -3.26
C ILE A 372 -27.80 3.84 -3.80
N GLU A 373 -28.47 3.05 -2.96
CA GLU A 373 -28.89 1.68 -3.27
C GLU A 373 -30.43 1.53 -3.32
N THR A 374 -31.18 2.42 -2.68
CA THR A 374 -32.64 2.35 -2.60
C THR A 374 -33.34 3.66 -3.01
N PRO A 375 -34.59 3.59 -3.53
CA PRO A 375 -35.38 4.78 -3.85
C PRO A 375 -35.62 5.70 -2.63
N ALA A 376 -35.69 5.13 -1.43
CA ALA A 376 -35.89 5.90 -0.20
C ALA A 376 -34.65 6.75 0.16
N GLU A 377 -33.45 6.19 0.02
CA GLU A 377 -32.19 6.93 0.16
C GLU A 377 -32.10 8.05 -0.87
N LEU A 378 -32.41 7.76 -2.14
CA LEU A 378 -32.43 8.77 -3.22
C LEU A 378 -33.37 9.94 -2.89
N ALA A 379 -34.63 9.64 -2.55
CA ALA A 379 -35.61 10.66 -2.21
C ALA A 379 -35.18 11.51 -1.01
N THR A 380 -34.55 10.87 -0.01
CA THR A 380 -34.06 11.57 1.18
C THR A 380 -32.83 12.43 0.87
N ALA A 381 -31.89 11.94 0.06
CA ALA A 381 -30.73 12.72 -0.39
C ALA A 381 -31.17 13.98 -1.15
N MET A 382 -32.13 13.86 -2.07
CA MET A 382 -32.73 15.00 -2.78
C MET A 382 -33.42 15.97 -1.82
N ALA A 383 -34.18 15.47 -0.84
CA ALA A 383 -34.84 16.30 0.17
C ALA A 383 -33.85 17.03 1.08
N ALA A 384 -32.65 16.48 1.29
CA ALA A 384 -31.56 17.12 2.01
C ALA A 384 -30.82 18.20 1.18
N GLY A 385 -31.19 18.40 -0.09
CA GLY A 385 -30.59 19.40 -0.98
C GLY A 385 -29.41 18.87 -1.82
N ILE A 386 -29.15 17.56 -1.81
CA ILE A 386 -28.08 16.96 -2.61
C ILE A 386 -28.48 16.94 -4.08
N LEU A 387 -27.64 17.52 -4.94
CA LEU A 387 -27.91 17.70 -6.37
C LEU A 387 -27.42 16.54 -7.24
N TYR A 388 -26.33 15.88 -6.82
CA TYR A 388 -25.66 14.85 -7.59
C TYR A 388 -25.53 13.55 -6.78
N GLY A 389 -25.46 12.42 -7.45
CA GLY A 389 -25.21 11.16 -6.78
C GLY A 389 -24.82 10.01 -7.69
N GLN A 390 -24.28 8.98 -7.05
CA GLN A 390 -23.89 7.73 -7.67
C GLN A 390 -24.20 6.55 -6.75
N GLY A 391 -24.46 5.39 -7.35
CA GLY A 391 -24.82 4.18 -6.63
C GLY A 391 -25.48 3.15 -7.53
N PHE A 392 -25.65 1.93 -7.02
CA PHE A 392 -26.16 0.81 -7.82
C PHE A 392 -27.62 0.98 -8.24
N LEU A 393 -28.41 1.78 -7.51
CA LEU A 393 -29.74 2.17 -7.96
C LEU A 393 -29.69 2.97 -9.26
N LEU A 394 -28.69 3.84 -9.41
CA LEU A 394 -28.57 4.80 -10.51
C LEU A 394 -27.80 4.20 -11.70
N GLY A 395 -26.72 3.46 -11.42
CA GLY A 395 -25.96 2.78 -12.44
C GLY A 395 -24.73 2.07 -11.89
N HIS A 396 -24.53 0.84 -12.38
CA HIS A 396 -23.37 0.03 -11.99
C HIS A 396 -22.08 0.48 -12.70
N PRO A 397 -20.92 0.29 -12.06
CA PRO A 397 -19.63 0.38 -12.73
C PRO A 397 -19.54 -0.56 -13.94
N GLY A 398 -19.06 -0.07 -15.08
CA GLY A 398 -18.98 -0.84 -16.32
C GLY A 398 -17.84 -0.42 -17.24
N PRO A 399 -17.44 -1.28 -18.19
CA PRO A 399 -16.42 -0.94 -19.18
C PRO A 399 -16.91 0.17 -20.12
N PRO A 400 -16.02 0.96 -20.72
CA PRO A 400 -16.42 2.09 -21.57
C PRO A 400 -17.33 1.68 -22.73
N ALA A 401 -17.09 0.52 -23.37
CA ALA A 401 -17.91 0.02 -24.49
C ALA A 401 -19.32 -0.47 -24.11
N GLY A 402 -19.57 -0.76 -22.82
CA GLY A 402 -20.86 -1.23 -22.32
C GLY A 402 -21.61 -0.17 -21.53
N ALA A 403 -21.09 1.04 -21.48
CA ALA A 403 -21.55 2.04 -20.56
C ALA A 403 -22.84 2.73 -21.01
N ALA A 404 -23.78 2.88 -20.07
CA ALA A 404 -25.07 3.52 -20.32
C ALA A 404 -24.96 4.95 -20.86
N TRP A 405 -23.88 5.69 -20.53
CA TRP A 405 -23.63 7.05 -21.03
C TRP A 405 -23.18 7.13 -22.50
N LEU A 406 -22.91 6.01 -23.18
CA LEU A 406 -22.75 5.99 -24.64
C LEU A 406 -24.08 6.07 -25.38
N ARG A 407 -25.21 5.96 -24.68
CA ARG A 407 -26.55 6.01 -25.28
C ARG A 407 -27.29 7.23 -24.75
N PRO A 408 -27.50 8.27 -25.58
CA PRO A 408 -28.17 9.51 -25.16
C PRO A 408 -29.59 9.32 -24.61
N ASP A 409 -30.25 8.17 -24.87
CA ASP A 409 -31.71 8.04 -24.72
C ASP A 409 -32.22 6.80 -23.95
N THR A 410 -31.37 5.98 -23.32
CA THR A 410 -31.89 4.79 -22.62
C THR A 410 -32.26 5.07 -21.17
N ARG A 411 -33.53 5.40 -20.94
CA ARG A 411 -34.19 5.19 -19.65
C ARG A 411 -33.98 3.73 -19.21
N PRO A 412 -33.62 3.44 -17.95
CA PRO A 412 -33.85 2.12 -17.39
C PRO A 412 -35.35 1.84 -17.44
N SER A 413 -35.75 0.74 -18.06
CA SER A 413 -37.15 0.33 -18.16
C SER A 413 -37.74 0.21 -16.76
N ALA A 414 -38.72 1.07 -16.44
CA ALA A 414 -39.61 0.86 -15.31
C ALA A 414 -40.28 -0.52 -15.42
N VAL A 415 -40.36 -1.22 -14.28
CA VAL A 415 -41.16 -2.43 -14.11
C VAL A 415 -42.63 -2.10 -14.41
N PRO A 416 -43.38 -2.94 -15.16
CA PRO A 416 -44.78 -2.66 -15.49
C PRO A 416 -45.72 -3.00 -14.32
N GLY A 417 -46.57 -2.04 -13.92
CA GLY A 417 -47.67 -2.24 -12.97
C GLY A 417 -48.35 -0.94 -12.49
N ASP A 418 -49.25 -0.42 -13.31
CA ASP A 418 -50.15 0.74 -13.12
C ASP A 418 -51.34 0.43 -12.15
N PRO A 419 -52.33 1.33 -11.92
CA PRO A 419 -52.33 2.65 -11.27
C PRO A 419 -53.06 2.61 -9.91
N GLY A 420 -52.59 3.40 -8.94
CA GLY A 420 -53.35 3.73 -7.72
C GLY A 420 -53.28 5.22 -7.47
N GLY A 421 -54.29 5.95 -7.93
CA GLY A 421 -54.34 7.40 -7.84
C GLY A 421 -54.25 7.92 -6.41
N LEU A 422 -53.39 8.91 -6.20
CA LEU A 422 -53.52 9.87 -5.13
C LEU A 422 -53.24 11.27 -5.68
N GLN A 423 -54.28 12.10 -5.65
CA GLN A 423 -54.23 13.52 -5.94
C GLN A 423 -53.31 14.20 -4.91
N ALA A 424 -52.34 14.96 -5.41
CA ALA A 424 -51.61 15.94 -4.62
C ALA A 424 -52.48 17.20 -4.39
N PRO A 425 -52.49 17.80 -3.18
CA PRO A 425 -53.15 19.07 -2.96
C PRO A 425 -52.29 20.24 -3.49
N ALA A 426 -52.96 21.23 -4.08
CA ALA A 426 -52.37 22.48 -4.52
C ALA A 426 -52.06 23.42 -3.33
N GLY A 427 -50.89 24.07 -3.36
CA GLY A 427 -50.51 25.16 -2.45
C GLY A 427 -49.13 25.77 -2.82
N PRO A 428 -48.87 27.06 -2.57
CA PRO A 428 -48.52 27.97 -3.67
C PRO A 428 -47.06 28.51 -3.67
N GLY A 429 -46.55 28.76 -4.89
CA GLY A 429 -45.86 29.99 -5.30
C GLY A 429 -44.48 30.32 -4.72
N ALA A 430 -43.44 30.23 -5.56
CA ALA A 430 -42.74 31.41 -6.12
C ALA A 430 -41.42 30.97 -6.79
N HIS A 431 -41.38 31.08 -8.11
CA HIS A 431 -40.13 31.12 -8.87
C HIS A 431 -39.28 32.32 -8.41
N ARG A 432 -38.03 32.08 -8.02
CA ARG A 432 -36.99 33.10 -7.96
C ARG A 432 -35.91 32.74 -8.98
N GLU A 433 -35.80 33.57 -10.01
CA GLU A 433 -34.66 33.58 -10.92
C GLU A 433 -33.37 33.97 -10.18
N PRO A 434 -32.20 33.48 -10.63
CA PRO A 434 -30.93 33.83 -10.01
C PRO A 434 -30.51 35.26 -10.39
N ARG A 435 -30.08 36.05 -9.39
CA ARG A 435 -29.58 37.42 -9.59
C ARG A 435 -28.15 37.40 -10.15
N PRO A 436 -27.78 38.34 -11.05
CA PRO A 436 -26.41 38.44 -11.54
C PRO A 436 -25.47 39.06 -10.50
N ASN A 437 -24.24 38.58 -10.55
CA ASN A 437 -23.09 38.86 -9.70
C ASN A 437 -22.75 40.37 -9.66
N ARG A 438 -22.60 40.95 -8.46
CA ARG A 438 -22.11 42.32 -8.25
C ARG A 438 -20.74 42.25 -7.58
N LEU A 439 -19.69 42.11 -8.39
CA LEU A 439 -18.31 42.36 -7.99
C LEU A 439 -17.70 43.28 -9.04
N ASP A 440 -17.70 44.57 -8.73
CA ASP A 440 -16.74 45.55 -9.27
C ASP A 440 -16.98 46.88 -8.58
N ARG A 441 -16.28 47.14 -7.46
CA ARG A 441 -15.86 48.48 -7.00
C ARG A 441 -14.76 48.36 -5.93
N HIS A 442 -13.51 48.21 -6.35
CA HIS A 442 -12.40 48.81 -5.62
C HIS A 442 -11.42 49.44 -6.61
N GLY A 443 -11.54 50.77 -6.76
CA GLY A 443 -10.49 51.62 -7.30
C GLY A 443 -9.36 51.83 -6.28
N PRO A 444 -8.22 52.38 -6.72
CA PRO A 444 -6.94 52.28 -6.01
C PRO A 444 -6.85 53.30 -4.87
N LEU A 445 -6.33 52.87 -3.72
CA LEU A 445 -5.86 53.77 -2.67
C LEU A 445 -4.36 54.00 -2.83
N SER A 446 -4.02 55.24 -3.22
CA SER A 446 -2.69 55.82 -3.19
C SER A 446 -2.61 56.85 -2.06
N SER A 447 -1.68 56.67 -1.13
CA SER A 447 -0.89 57.67 -0.36
C SER A 447 -0.31 56.94 0.86
N ALA A 448 1.01 56.69 0.95
CA ALA A 448 2.11 57.62 1.27
C ALA A 448 2.07 58.14 2.73
N ASP A 449 3.17 57.81 3.42
CA ASP A 449 3.78 58.43 4.61
C ASP A 449 3.16 58.25 6.01
N ALA A 450 3.87 57.48 6.87
CA ALA A 450 4.41 57.99 8.14
C ALA A 450 5.39 57.01 8.83
N ARG A 451 6.66 57.41 8.83
CA ARG A 451 7.76 57.14 9.78
C ARG A 451 7.38 56.46 11.11
N ARG A 452 8.00 55.32 11.42
CA ARG A 452 8.99 55.13 12.51
C ARG A 452 9.52 53.71 12.53
#